data_AF-A0A0M9G772-F1
#
_entry.id   AF-A0A0M9G772-F1
#
_cell.length_a   1.000
_cell.length_b   1.000
_cell.length_c   1.000
_cell.angle_alpha   90.00
_cell.angle_beta   90.00
_cell.angle_gamma   90.00
#
_symmetry.space_group_name_H-M   'P 1'
#
loop_
_entity.id
_entity.type
_entity.pdbx_description
1 polymer ?
#
loop_
_entity_poly.entity_id
_entity_poly.type
_entity_poly.pdbx_seq_one_letter_code
_entity_poly.pdbx_strand_id
1 'polypeptide(L)'
;MLLARRAVAPPAWNAVALVTTRRTAHASYSSSSLPAPAPFAAAPPPSPLIATSPNSGVLTPPLLHFNLKSLPPQLQREFDVEANQRALRHLRRNAPPGDTSSNSSAASAASSEVHVSAATVHKVMWRCAGCNARWSARPSDRVNPQTADAHRCPRCYGDAVRPPSASSSTHLSSRQQPTDATPVCPSSLLCEAHPPLAAQWDAQRNQLLQNNVLQGVTEVHTSASTRVWWRCPLCRTPWLESVASRVTRYELALQSLRTSASATLAALVCPACERRGVSRGAASVSSGPAAASTGPRRFLRDDRLLLSEALLRPSQDPAEISLTSEAMLQWRCRTCQFEYGATVANRFLRHERCPQCTGKEKSMMNLLVIQRPDVVAEVSRHVSRTRLRHLTVHDDTELPFVCRTCFSPYRMTARARCAVPRGVPACSKCFLTGTQVLAEAHQQMRQKGAQHLTARARRRVQQKTLQLSRSNRSADRLAATANELRHRDGALKD
;
A
#
# COMPACT_ATOMS: atom_id res chain seq x y z
N MET A 1 37.39 -42.03 -15.41
CA MET A 1 38.65 -41.91 -16.15
C MET A 1 38.93 -40.45 -16.45
N LEU A 2 40.20 -40.04 -16.34
CA LEU A 2 40.70 -38.67 -16.47
C LEU A 2 40.03 -37.90 -17.63
N LEU A 3 39.33 -36.82 -17.29
CA LEU A 3 38.90 -35.80 -18.24
C LEU A 3 39.27 -34.43 -17.69
N ALA A 4 40.27 -33.82 -18.33
CA ALA A 4 40.58 -32.42 -18.24
C ALA A 4 39.34 -31.59 -18.58
N ARG A 5 38.94 -30.68 -17.69
CA ARG A 5 37.96 -29.63 -17.99
C ARG A 5 38.52 -28.26 -17.64
N ARG A 6 38.76 -27.53 -18.73
CA ARG A 6 39.00 -26.08 -18.91
C ARG A 6 38.62 -25.21 -17.71
N ALA A 7 39.60 -24.41 -17.27
CA ALA A 7 39.37 -23.23 -16.47
C ALA A 7 38.47 -22.25 -17.25
N VAL A 8 37.26 -22.05 -16.75
CA VAL A 8 36.40 -20.93 -17.14
C VAL A 8 36.78 -19.77 -16.23
N ALA A 9 37.41 -18.74 -16.82
CA ALA A 9 37.66 -17.48 -16.15
C ALA A 9 36.34 -16.87 -15.64
N PRO A 10 36.31 -16.26 -14.45
CA PRO A 10 35.12 -15.53 -14.00
C PRO A 10 34.86 -14.35 -14.95
N PRO A 11 33.59 -14.00 -15.23
CA PRO A 11 33.29 -12.84 -16.05
C PRO A 11 33.85 -11.60 -15.35
N ALA A 12 34.68 -10.84 -16.08
CA ALA A 12 35.12 -9.52 -15.67
C ALA A 12 33.89 -8.68 -15.34
N TRP A 13 33.80 -8.25 -14.08
CA TRP A 13 32.86 -7.23 -13.70
C TRP A 13 33.31 -5.96 -14.43
N ASN A 14 32.52 -5.51 -15.39
CA ASN A 14 32.64 -4.15 -15.91
C ASN A 14 32.44 -3.20 -14.74
N ALA A 15 33.56 -2.72 -14.23
CA ALA A 15 33.64 -1.56 -13.38
C ALA A 15 33.15 -0.37 -14.22
N VAL A 16 31.89 0.03 -14.04
CA VAL A 16 31.50 1.40 -14.35
C VAL A 16 32.18 2.27 -13.31
N ALA A 17 33.37 2.73 -13.68
CA ALA A 17 34.08 3.78 -12.99
C ALA A 17 33.20 5.04 -13.01
N LEU A 18 32.65 5.42 -11.85
CA LEU A 18 32.17 6.77 -11.61
C LEU A 18 33.39 7.70 -11.59
N VAL A 19 33.82 8.09 -12.79
CA VAL A 19 34.75 9.20 -13.00
C VAL A 19 33.99 10.47 -12.64
N THR A 20 34.31 11.00 -11.46
CA THR A 20 33.97 12.35 -11.06
C THR A 20 34.86 13.30 -11.85
N THR A 21 34.34 13.89 -12.92
CA THR A 21 34.92 15.08 -13.54
C THR A 21 34.02 16.27 -13.26
N ARG A 22 34.45 17.09 -12.28
CA ARG A 22 34.13 18.50 -12.25
C ARG A 22 34.85 19.15 -13.44
N ARG A 23 34.10 19.66 -14.41
CA ARG A 23 34.55 20.82 -15.20
C ARG A 23 33.35 21.61 -15.69
N THR A 24 33.29 22.82 -15.17
CA THR A 24 32.55 23.99 -15.65
C THR A 24 32.86 24.27 -17.12
N ALA A 25 31.83 24.40 -17.95
CA ALA A 25 31.90 25.12 -19.21
C ALA A 25 30.53 25.72 -19.52
N HIS A 26 30.48 27.06 -19.50
CA HIS A 26 29.46 27.88 -20.13
C HIS A 26 29.44 27.61 -21.64
N ALA A 27 28.24 27.41 -22.20
CA ALA A 27 27.94 27.77 -23.59
C ALA A 27 26.42 27.93 -23.76
N SER A 28 26.05 29.17 -23.99
CA SER A 28 24.77 29.72 -24.42
C SER A 28 24.29 29.13 -25.75
N TYR A 29 23.01 28.75 -25.83
CA TYR A 29 22.26 28.69 -27.10
C TYR A 29 20.80 29.12 -26.88
N SER A 30 20.57 30.38 -27.25
CA SER A 30 19.51 30.93 -28.09
C SER A 30 18.15 30.24 -28.13
N SER A 31 17.17 31.00 -27.63
CA SER A 31 15.73 30.88 -27.81
C SER A 31 15.28 30.86 -29.27
N SER A 32 14.48 29.86 -29.64
CA SER A 32 13.58 29.91 -30.78
C SER A 32 12.16 29.57 -30.35
N SER A 33 11.35 30.61 -30.29
CA SER A 33 9.93 30.68 -29.98
C SER A 33 9.05 30.16 -31.12
N LEU A 34 8.06 29.32 -30.79
CA LEU A 34 6.87 29.04 -31.61
C LEU A 34 5.61 29.12 -30.72
N PRO A 35 4.45 29.49 -31.30
CA PRO A 35 3.59 30.52 -30.73
C PRO A 35 2.49 29.97 -29.81
N ALA A 36 2.00 30.86 -28.95
CA ALA A 36 0.88 30.64 -28.05
C ALA A 36 -0.43 30.36 -28.81
N PRO A 37 -1.31 29.49 -28.27
CA PRO A 37 -2.67 29.37 -28.78
C PRO A 37 -3.47 30.66 -28.46
N ALA A 38 -4.11 31.20 -29.50
CA ALA A 38 -4.97 32.38 -29.44
C ALA A 38 -6.18 32.18 -28.51
N PRO A 39 -6.70 33.25 -27.88
CA PRO A 39 -7.87 33.18 -27.01
C PRO A 39 -9.13 32.80 -27.79
N PHE A 40 -9.94 31.90 -27.23
CA PHE A 40 -11.27 31.59 -27.74
C PHE A 40 -12.14 32.86 -27.71
N ALA A 41 -12.56 33.29 -28.90
CA ALA A 41 -13.51 34.38 -29.10
C ALA A 41 -14.86 34.06 -28.43
N ALA A 42 -15.43 35.09 -27.80
CA ALA A 42 -16.79 35.07 -27.28
C ALA A 42 -17.80 34.77 -28.40
N ALA A 43 -18.80 33.95 -28.09
CA ALA A 43 -19.92 33.68 -28.98
C ALA A 43 -20.74 34.96 -29.26
N PRO A 44 -21.21 35.20 -30.50
CA PRO A 44 -22.05 36.35 -30.80
C PRO A 44 -23.48 36.17 -30.23
N PRO A 45 -24.22 37.27 -29.96
CA PRO A 45 -25.57 37.21 -29.43
C PRO A 45 -26.57 36.65 -30.45
N PRO A 46 -27.72 36.09 -30.01
CA PRO A 46 -28.71 35.50 -30.90
C PRO A 46 -29.44 36.59 -31.69
N SER A 47 -29.50 36.44 -33.01
CA SER A 47 -30.38 37.21 -33.90
C SER A 47 -31.69 36.44 -34.17
N PRO A 48 -32.80 37.14 -34.50
CA PRO A 48 -34.13 36.72 -34.11
C PRO A 48 -34.78 35.68 -35.04
N LEU A 49 -35.79 35.02 -34.46
CA LEU A 49 -36.66 34.01 -35.04
C LEU A 49 -37.24 34.42 -36.40
N ILE A 50 -36.94 33.63 -37.43
CA ILE A 50 -37.75 33.56 -38.65
C ILE A 50 -38.70 32.37 -38.49
N ALA A 51 -40.00 32.69 -38.44
CA ALA A 51 -41.07 31.72 -38.46
C ALA A 51 -41.19 31.10 -39.86
N THR A 52 -41.03 29.78 -39.95
CA THR A 52 -41.49 28.98 -41.10
C THR A 52 -42.34 27.82 -40.59
N SER A 53 -43.51 27.69 -41.20
CA SER A 53 -44.65 26.81 -40.88
C SER A 53 -44.33 25.33 -40.63
N PRO A 54 -45.24 24.62 -39.93
CA PRO A 54 -45.04 23.24 -39.50
C PRO A 54 -45.55 22.27 -40.55
N ASN A 55 -44.67 21.58 -41.26
CA ASN A 55 -44.92 20.23 -41.77
C ASN A 55 -43.67 19.66 -42.43
N SER A 56 -42.83 19.04 -41.61
CA SER A 56 -41.83 18.07 -42.05
C SER A 56 -41.60 17.14 -40.87
N GLY A 57 -42.08 15.91 -40.96
CA GLY A 57 -41.94 14.91 -39.91
C GLY A 57 -40.47 14.66 -39.61
N VAL A 58 -39.95 15.30 -38.55
CA VAL A 58 -38.66 14.96 -37.98
C VAL A 58 -38.85 13.60 -37.32
N LEU A 59 -38.48 12.53 -38.03
CA LEU A 59 -38.33 11.21 -37.46
C LEU A 59 -37.26 11.31 -36.36
N THR A 60 -37.69 11.46 -35.11
CA THR A 60 -36.82 11.35 -33.94
C THR A 60 -36.07 10.02 -34.05
N PRO A 61 -34.73 10.01 -34.07
CA PRO A 61 -33.99 8.76 -34.14
C PRO A 61 -34.40 7.89 -32.96
N PRO A 62 -34.61 6.57 -33.16
CA PRO A 62 -35.09 5.70 -32.10
C PRO A 62 -34.14 5.77 -30.89
N LEU A 63 -34.74 6.03 -29.74
CA LEU A 63 -34.01 6.21 -28.48
C LEU A 63 -33.42 4.87 -28.02
N LEU A 64 -32.19 4.91 -27.51
CA LEU A 64 -31.62 3.78 -26.79
C LEU A 64 -32.39 3.60 -25.47
N HIS A 65 -32.78 2.35 -25.18
CA HIS A 65 -33.33 2.00 -23.87
C HIS A 65 -32.20 1.49 -22.98
N PHE A 66 -32.00 2.07 -21.80
CA PHE A 66 -30.92 1.67 -20.89
C PHE A 66 -31.43 0.82 -19.75
N ASN A 67 -30.94 -0.41 -19.63
CA ASN A 67 -31.24 -1.28 -18.50
C ASN A 67 -30.15 -1.12 -17.43
N LEU A 68 -30.51 -0.50 -16.30
CA LEU A 68 -29.60 -0.16 -15.21
C LEU A 68 -29.76 -1.04 -13.97
N LYS A 69 -30.64 -2.07 -14.02
CA LYS A 69 -31.03 -2.88 -12.85
C LYS A 69 -29.83 -3.55 -12.16
N SER A 70 -28.77 -3.84 -12.92
CA SER A 70 -27.55 -4.47 -12.43
C SER A 70 -26.55 -3.50 -11.76
N LEU A 71 -26.79 -2.19 -11.81
CA LEU A 71 -25.97 -1.19 -11.12
C LEU A 71 -26.48 -0.92 -9.70
N PRO A 72 -25.62 -0.53 -8.75
CA PRO A 72 -26.05 -0.04 -7.43
C PRO A 72 -27.03 1.14 -7.53
N PRO A 73 -28.03 1.26 -6.63
CA PRO A 73 -29.06 2.31 -6.71
C PRO A 73 -28.52 3.74 -6.76
N GLN A 74 -27.40 4.01 -6.09
CA GLN A 74 -26.73 5.30 -6.17
C GLN A 74 -26.27 5.61 -7.60
N LEU A 75 -25.63 4.66 -8.28
CA LEU A 75 -25.15 4.85 -9.64
C LEU A 75 -26.32 4.90 -10.64
N GLN A 76 -27.40 4.17 -10.40
CA GLN A 76 -28.62 4.31 -11.22
C GLN A 76 -29.14 5.75 -11.23
N ARG A 77 -29.17 6.41 -10.07
CA ARG A 77 -29.59 7.83 -9.94
C ARG A 77 -28.61 8.81 -10.58
N GLU A 78 -27.32 8.48 -10.58
CA GLU A 78 -26.29 9.33 -11.18
C GLU A 78 -26.10 9.12 -12.68
N PHE A 79 -26.73 8.11 -13.30
CA PHE A 79 -26.59 7.85 -14.73
C PHE A 79 -27.37 8.89 -15.55
N ASP A 80 -26.67 9.66 -16.40
CA ASP A 80 -27.31 10.71 -17.21
C ASP A 80 -27.89 10.11 -18.49
N VAL A 81 -29.16 9.68 -18.44
CA VAL A 81 -29.86 9.05 -19.57
C VAL A 81 -29.84 9.94 -20.81
N GLU A 82 -30.11 11.23 -20.66
CA GLU A 82 -30.19 12.18 -21.78
C GLU A 82 -28.82 12.39 -22.45
N ALA A 83 -27.76 12.55 -21.65
CA ALA A 83 -26.41 12.69 -22.19
C ALA A 83 -25.93 11.39 -22.86
N ASN A 84 -26.28 10.23 -22.29
CA ASN A 84 -25.88 8.93 -22.82
C ASN A 84 -26.63 8.52 -24.08
N GLN A 85 -27.87 8.98 -24.30
CA GLN A 85 -28.55 8.85 -25.60
C GLN A 85 -27.73 9.46 -26.74
N ARG A 86 -26.97 10.53 -26.47
CA ARG A 86 -26.08 11.16 -27.45
C ARG A 86 -24.70 10.51 -27.48
N ALA A 87 -24.10 10.24 -26.33
CA ALA A 87 -22.74 9.70 -26.24
C ALA A 87 -22.61 8.24 -26.73
N LEU A 88 -23.65 7.42 -26.54
CA LEU A 88 -23.62 5.99 -26.84
C LEU A 88 -24.28 5.62 -28.17
N ARG A 89 -24.49 6.60 -29.06
CA ARG A 89 -25.10 6.37 -30.38
C ARG A 89 -24.39 5.30 -31.22
N HIS A 90 -23.08 5.14 -31.03
CA HIS A 90 -22.27 4.14 -31.71
C HIS A 90 -22.61 2.69 -31.32
N LEU A 91 -23.30 2.47 -30.19
CA LEU A 91 -23.75 1.14 -29.76
C LEU A 91 -25.07 0.71 -30.41
N ARG A 92 -25.69 1.56 -31.24
CA ARG A 92 -26.88 1.19 -32.00
C ARG A 92 -26.49 0.10 -33.01
N ARG A 93 -27.08 -1.09 -32.88
CA ARG A 93 -26.99 -2.10 -33.94
C ARG A 93 -27.79 -1.60 -35.13
N ASN A 94 -27.12 -1.36 -36.25
CA ASN A 94 -27.81 -1.29 -37.53
C ASN A 94 -28.18 -2.72 -37.92
N ALA A 95 -29.44 -2.95 -38.29
CA ALA A 95 -29.83 -4.22 -38.89
C ALA A 95 -28.95 -4.45 -40.15
N PRO A 96 -28.49 -5.69 -40.42
CA PRO A 96 -27.84 -5.97 -41.70
C PRO A 96 -28.84 -5.65 -42.84
N PRO A 97 -28.37 -5.16 -44.00
CA PRO A 97 -29.23 -5.03 -45.16
C PRO A 97 -29.67 -6.43 -45.58
N GLY A 98 -30.89 -6.81 -45.21
CA GLY A 98 -31.52 -8.08 -45.57
C GLY A 98 -32.33 -7.90 -46.83
N ASP A 99 -32.06 -8.78 -47.80
CA ASP A 99 -32.73 -8.88 -49.09
C ASP A 99 -34.25 -8.91 -48.97
N THR A 100 -34.87 -8.19 -49.90
CA THR A 100 -36.31 -8.13 -50.11
C THR A 100 -36.87 -9.49 -50.52
N SER A 101 -37.54 -10.22 -49.62
CA SER A 101 -38.70 -11.04 -49.98
C SER A 101 -39.55 -11.49 -48.79
N SER A 102 -40.83 -11.12 -48.88
CA SER A 102 -42.03 -11.73 -48.31
C SER A 102 -42.29 -11.73 -46.80
N ASN A 103 -43.23 -10.85 -46.43
CA ASN A 103 -44.42 -11.06 -45.60
C ASN A 103 -44.28 -11.87 -44.28
N SER A 104 -44.38 -11.15 -43.15
CA SER A 104 -45.50 -11.26 -42.18
C SER A 104 -45.17 -10.50 -40.89
N SER A 105 -46.17 -9.73 -40.42
CA SER A 105 -46.40 -9.29 -39.02
C SER A 105 -45.40 -8.35 -38.32
N ALA A 106 -45.89 -7.13 -38.07
CA ALA A 106 -45.46 -6.18 -37.03
C ALA A 106 -43.95 -5.94 -36.90
N ALA A 107 -43.44 -4.99 -37.69
CA ALA A 107 -42.17 -4.35 -37.45
C ALA A 107 -42.20 -3.59 -36.11
N SER A 108 -41.97 -4.31 -35.02
CA SER A 108 -41.52 -3.72 -33.76
C SER A 108 -40.26 -2.93 -34.09
N ALA A 109 -40.34 -1.61 -33.97
CA ALA A 109 -39.17 -0.74 -34.00
C ALA A 109 -38.20 -1.26 -32.94
N ALA A 110 -37.22 -2.06 -33.38
CA ALA A 110 -36.35 -2.83 -32.51
C ALA A 110 -35.60 -1.86 -31.59
N SER A 111 -36.15 -1.66 -30.41
CA SER A 111 -35.60 -0.80 -29.38
C SER A 111 -34.26 -1.39 -29.02
N SER A 112 -33.18 -0.71 -29.37
CA SER A 112 -31.82 -1.16 -29.05
C SER A 112 -31.63 -1.00 -27.55
N GLU A 113 -31.95 -2.06 -26.80
CA GLU A 113 -31.71 -2.13 -25.36
C GLU A 113 -30.21 -2.26 -25.08
N VAL A 114 -29.67 -1.32 -24.32
CA VAL A 114 -28.27 -1.30 -23.89
C VAL A 114 -28.24 -1.64 -22.41
N HIS A 115 -27.69 -2.82 -22.10
CA HIS A 115 -27.51 -3.27 -20.73
C HIS A 115 -26.25 -2.67 -20.12
N VAL A 116 -26.39 -1.85 -19.09
CA VAL A 116 -25.26 -1.25 -18.36
C VAL A 116 -25.07 -1.98 -17.04
N SER A 117 -23.88 -2.52 -16.83
CA SER A 117 -23.55 -3.31 -15.65
C SER A 117 -22.19 -2.96 -15.07
N ALA A 118 -21.84 -3.59 -13.94
CA ALA A 118 -20.52 -3.47 -13.31
C ALA A 118 -19.37 -3.93 -14.22
N ALA A 119 -19.64 -4.69 -15.28
CA ALA A 119 -18.64 -5.13 -16.25
C ALA A 119 -18.50 -4.16 -17.45
N THR A 120 -19.35 -3.13 -17.56
CA THR A 120 -19.30 -2.20 -18.68
C THR A 120 -18.01 -1.37 -18.63
N VAL A 121 -17.16 -1.55 -19.64
CA VAL A 121 -15.86 -0.87 -19.79
C VAL A 121 -15.93 0.45 -20.58
N HIS A 122 -17.04 0.70 -21.26
CA HIS A 122 -17.24 1.94 -22.00
C HIS A 122 -17.46 3.11 -21.04
N LYS A 123 -16.89 4.28 -21.36
CA LYS A 123 -17.17 5.50 -20.61
C LYS A 123 -18.62 5.92 -20.86
N VAL A 124 -19.32 6.24 -19.79
CA VAL A 124 -20.67 6.79 -19.82
C VAL A 124 -20.68 8.14 -19.10
N MET A 125 -21.69 8.95 -19.40
CA MET A 125 -21.93 10.23 -18.76
C MET A 125 -22.68 10.03 -17.45
N TRP A 126 -22.16 10.65 -16.40
CA TRP A 126 -22.73 10.70 -15.07
C TRP A 126 -23.15 12.12 -14.75
N ARG A 127 -24.15 12.27 -13.89
CA ARG A 127 -24.63 13.51 -13.32
C ARG A 127 -24.72 13.37 -11.81
N CYS A 128 -24.13 14.31 -11.08
CA CYS A 128 -24.10 14.26 -9.62
C CYS A 128 -25.48 14.60 -9.08
N ALA A 129 -26.02 13.76 -8.19
CA ALA A 129 -27.29 14.05 -7.52
C ALA A 129 -27.24 15.28 -6.60
N GLY A 130 -26.05 15.69 -6.12
CA GLY A 130 -25.88 16.83 -5.23
C GLY A 130 -25.61 18.16 -5.95
N CYS A 131 -24.61 18.21 -6.84
CA CYS A 131 -24.18 19.45 -7.48
C CYS A 131 -24.53 19.56 -8.98
N ASN A 132 -25.21 18.55 -9.54
CA ASN A 132 -25.58 18.44 -10.95
C ASN A 132 -24.43 18.53 -11.97
N ALA A 133 -23.17 18.49 -11.52
CA ALA A 133 -22.03 18.43 -12.42
C ALA A 133 -22.10 17.16 -13.27
N ARG A 134 -21.73 17.26 -14.55
CA ARG A 134 -21.63 16.13 -15.47
C ARG A 134 -20.17 15.73 -15.64
N TRP A 135 -19.88 14.43 -15.66
CA TRP A 135 -18.54 13.90 -15.95
C TRP A 135 -18.62 12.54 -16.63
N SER A 136 -17.53 12.12 -17.28
CA SER A 136 -17.43 10.80 -17.91
C SER A 136 -16.60 9.85 -17.07
N ALA A 137 -17.09 8.63 -16.82
CA ALA A 137 -16.35 7.56 -16.17
C ALA A 137 -16.90 6.19 -16.58
N ARG A 138 -16.12 5.12 -16.38
CA ARG A 138 -16.59 3.75 -16.66
C ARG A 138 -17.41 3.23 -15.48
N PRO A 139 -18.56 2.56 -15.73
CA PRO A 139 -19.29 1.86 -14.67
C PRO A 139 -18.42 0.86 -13.91
N SER A 140 -17.54 0.13 -14.59
CA SER A 140 -16.58 -0.80 -13.96
C SER A 140 -15.73 -0.14 -12.88
N ASP A 141 -15.21 1.05 -13.16
CA ASP A 141 -14.28 1.74 -12.26
C ASP A 141 -15.02 2.37 -11.08
N ARG A 142 -16.28 2.77 -11.28
CA ARG A 142 -17.15 3.34 -10.24
C ARG A 142 -17.80 2.30 -9.33
N VAL A 143 -17.98 1.06 -9.79
CA VAL A 143 -18.47 -0.05 -8.96
C VAL A 143 -17.33 -0.68 -8.16
N ASN A 144 -16.10 -0.69 -8.67
CA ASN A 144 -14.95 -1.25 -7.98
C ASN A 144 -14.56 -0.38 -6.76
N PRO A 145 -14.65 -0.89 -5.51
CA PRO A 145 -14.33 -0.12 -4.31
C PRO A 145 -12.89 0.42 -4.27
N GLN A 146 -11.96 -0.18 -5.01
CA GLN A 146 -10.56 0.24 -5.08
C GLN A 146 -10.35 1.49 -5.94
N THR A 147 -11.20 1.74 -6.94
CA THR A 147 -11.05 2.85 -7.89
C THR A 147 -12.20 3.85 -7.84
N ALA A 148 -13.34 3.46 -7.25
CA ALA A 148 -14.56 4.25 -7.23
C ALA A 148 -14.35 5.67 -6.68
N ASP A 149 -13.50 5.80 -5.65
CA ASP A 149 -13.20 7.08 -5.00
C ASP A 149 -12.52 8.08 -5.95
N ALA A 150 -11.64 7.60 -6.84
CA ALA A 150 -10.97 8.41 -7.86
C ALA A 150 -11.91 8.84 -9.00
N HIS A 151 -13.05 8.17 -9.15
CA HIS A 151 -14.05 8.44 -10.19
C HIS A 151 -15.36 9.01 -9.63
N ARG A 152 -15.32 9.54 -8.40
CA ARG A 152 -16.41 10.32 -7.81
C ARG A 152 -16.60 11.64 -8.56
N CYS A 153 -17.62 12.40 -8.15
CA CYS A 153 -17.90 13.70 -8.73
C CYS A 153 -16.70 14.65 -8.55
N PRO A 154 -16.08 15.16 -9.63
CA PRO A 154 -14.92 16.04 -9.52
C PRO A 154 -15.27 17.39 -8.88
N ARG A 155 -16.52 17.85 -8.94
CA ARG A 155 -16.91 19.11 -8.30
C ARG A 155 -17.05 19.00 -6.78
N CYS A 156 -17.43 17.82 -6.29
CA CYS A 156 -17.58 17.57 -4.85
C CYS A 156 -16.28 17.08 -4.18
N TYR A 157 -15.35 16.51 -4.97
CA TYR A 157 -14.17 15.79 -4.47
C TYR A 157 -12.84 16.17 -5.16
N GLY A 158 -12.86 17.04 -6.17
CA GLY A 158 -11.73 17.25 -7.08
C GLY A 158 -10.82 18.43 -6.76
N ASP A 159 -11.23 19.40 -5.94
CA ASP A 159 -10.35 20.52 -5.60
C ASP A 159 -10.63 21.17 -4.24
N ALA A 160 -9.50 21.54 -3.61
CA ALA A 160 -9.35 22.17 -2.32
C ALA A 160 -10.08 23.51 -2.21
N VAL A 161 -10.42 23.84 -0.96
CA VAL A 161 -10.60 25.19 -0.40
C VAL A 161 -10.27 26.30 -1.39
N ARG A 162 -11.30 26.97 -1.92
CA ARG A 162 -11.14 28.36 -2.39
C ARG A 162 -10.97 29.20 -1.13
N PRO A 163 -9.80 29.79 -0.82
CA PRO A 163 -9.77 30.82 0.20
C PRO A 163 -10.68 31.95 -0.30
N PRO A 164 -11.49 32.59 0.57
CA PRO A 164 -12.24 33.76 0.17
C PRO A 164 -11.22 34.75 -0.39
N SER A 165 -11.45 35.13 -1.63
CA SER A 165 -10.63 36.09 -2.37
C SER A 165 -10.47 37.33 -1.50
N ALA A 166 -9.22 37.65 -1.14
CA ALA A 166 -8.87 38.94 -0.57
C ALA A 166 -9.21 40.02 -1.60
N SER A 167 -10.45 40.48 -1.55
CA SER A 167 -10.90 41.70 -2.20
C SER A 167 -11.02 42.70 -1.08
N SER A 168 -9.98 43.51 -0.93
CA SER A 168 -9.98 44.67 -0.07
C SER A 168 -11.13 45.58 -0.49
N SER A 169 -12.18 45.65 0.31
CA SER A 169 -13.01 46.84 0.45
C SER A 169 -13.77 46.77 1.77
N THR A 170 -13.30 47.59 2.69
CA THR A 170 -13.95 48.08 3.89
C THR A 170 -15.41 48.46 3.62
N HIS A 171 -16.35 47.78 4.27
CA HIS A 171 -17.52 48.45 4.83
C HIS A 171 -18.10 47.64 5.99
N LEU A 172 -18.16 48.29 7.16
CA LEU A 172 -18.86 47.80 8.35
C LEU A 172 -20.38 47.75 8.11
N SER A 173 -21.02 46.84 8.85
CA SER A 173 -22.45 46.76 9.16
C SER A 173 -23.35 46.05 8.14
N SER A 174 -23.75 44.81 8.44
CA SER A 174 -25.11 44.52 8.93
C SER A 174 -25.34 43.02 9.04
N ARG A 175 -26.14 42.68 10.04
CA ARG A 175 -26.58 41.35 10.45
C ARG A 175 -27.46 40.76 9.34
N GLN A 176 -26.95 39.80 8.56
CA GLN A 176 -27.75 39.00 7.64
C GLN A 176 -27.50 37.50 7.84
N GLN A 177 -28.61 36.79 7.96
CA GLN A 177 -28.71 35.33 8.07
C GLN A 177 -28.06 34.62 6.87
N PRO A 178 -27.54 33.40 7.03
CA PRO A 178 -27.02 32.63 5.92
C PRO A 178 -28.18 32.02 5.12
N THR A 179 -28.58 32.67 4.04
CA THR A 179 -29.36 32.07 2.96
C THR A 179 -28.46 31.90 1.75
N ASP A 180 -27.74 30.78 1.67
CA ASP A 180 -27.64 30.03 0.41
C ASP A 180 -27.01 28.65 0.65
N ALA A 181 -27.65 27.63 0.10
CA ALA A 181 -27.34 26.23 0.33
C ALA A 181 -26.03 25.82 -0.38
N THR A 182 -24.88 26.03 0.27
CA THR A 182 -23.67 25.26 -0.07
C THR A 182 -23.93 23.79 0.24
N PRO A 183 -23.80 22.86 -0.74
CA PRO A 183 -23.98 21.44 -0.48
C PRO A 183 -22.89 20.98 0.50
N VAL A 184 -23.31 20.60 1.71
CA VAL A 184 -22.47 20.01 2.74
C VAL A 184 -21.79 18.77 2.15
N CYS A 185 -20.50 18.88 1.84
CA CYS A 185 -19.69 17.71 1.52
C CYS A 185 -19.27 17.04 2.84
N PRO A 186 -19.71 15.81 3.13
CA PRO A 186 -19.51 15.18 4.43
C PRO A 186 -18.09 14.66 4.68
N SER A 187 -17.11 14.90 3.79
CA SER A 187 -15.77 14.32 3.93
C SER A 187 -14.65 15.28 3.52
N SER A 188 -13.77 15.57 4.46
CA SER A 188 -12.51 16.32 4.29
C SER A 188 -11.37 15.44 3.75
N LEU A 189 -10.27 16.07 3.34
CA LEU A 189 -9.05 15.39 2.94
C LEU A 189 -8.39 14.71 4.15
N LEU A 190 -7.79 13.54 3.93
CA LEU A 190 -7.16 12.75 4.99
C LEU A 190 -6.01 13.49 5.68
N CYS A 191 -5.16 14.17 4.90
CA CYS A 191 -3.99 14.88 5.42
C CYS A 191 -4.37 16.09 6.29
N GLU A 192 -5.48 16.76 5.98
CA GLU A 192 -5.96 17.92 6.73
C GLU A 192 -6.65 17.49 8.02
N ALA A 193 -7.56 16.52 7.93
CA ALA A 193 -8.35 16.08 9.06
C ALA A 193 -7.58 15.20 10.05
N HIS A 194 -6.71 14.31 9.54
CA HIS A 194 -6.01 13.31 10.34
C HIS A 194 -4.52 13.21 9.96
N PRO A 195 -3.69 14.25 10.22
CA PRO A 195 -2.26 14.23 9.92
C PRO A 195 -1.48 13.02 10.46
N PRO A 196 -1.75 12.51 11.70
CA PRO A 196 -1.07 11.32 12.22
C PRO A 196 -1.35 10.04 11.44
N LEU A 197 -2.52 9.94 10.79
CA LEU A 197 -2.81 8.82 9.89
C LEU A 197 -2.09 9.03 8.56
N ALA A 198 -2.17 10.22 7.98
CA ALA A 198 -1.47 10.55 6.73
C ALA A 198 0.04 10.27 6.80
N ALA A 199 0.68 10.52 7.95
CA ALA A 199 2.09 10.21 8.18
C ALA A 199 2.43 8.70 8.10
N GLN A 200 1.44 7.83 8.23
CA GLN A 200 1.61 6.37 8.12
C GLN A 200 1.41 5.86 6.70
N TRP A 201 1.13 6.72 5.73
CA TRP A 201 0.97 6.32 4.32
C TRP A 201 2.27 5.72 3.75
N ASP A 202 2.19 4.55 3.11
CA ASP A 202 3.33 3.95 2.41
C ASP A 202 3.37 4.40 0.95
N ALA A 203 4.00 5.54 0.69
CA ALA A 203 4.05 6.13 -0.65
C ALA A 203 4.69 5.20 -1.69
N GLN A 204 5.78 4.50 -1.32
CA GLN A 204 6.49 3.62 -2.25
C GLN A 204 5.62 2.45 -2.70
N ARG A 205 4.83 1.85 -1.78
CA ARG A 205 3.92 0.76 -2.15
C ARG A 205 2.70 1.27 -2.89
N ASN A 206 2.12 2.38 -2.47
CA ASN A 206 0.90 2.90 -3.09
C ASN A 206 1.15 3.42 -4.52
N GLN A 207 2.38 3.80 -4.85
CA GLN A 207 2.79 4.16 -6.23
C GLN A 207 2.93 2.95 -7.17
N LEU A 208 2.92 1.71 -6.65
CA LEU A 208 2.98 0.53 -7.50
C LEU A 208 1.64 0.33 -8.21
N LEU A 209 1.67 0.32 -9.54
CA LEU A 209 0.48 0.14 -10.39
C LEU A 209 -0.32 -1.12 -10.02
N GLN A 210 0.34 -2.20 -9.59
CA GLN A 210 -0.35 -3.44 -9.20
C GLN A 210 -1.28 -3.27 -7.99
N ASN A 211 -1.06 -2.25 -7.15
CA ASN A 211 -1.91 -1.96 -6.00
C ASN A 211 -3.15 -1.14 -6.36
N ASN A 212 -3.20 -0.57 -7.57
CA ASN A 212 -4.34 0.18 -8.09
C ASN A 212 -4.83 1.28 -7.13
N VAL A 213 -3.90 2.02 -6.53
CA VAL A 213 -4.20 3.21 -5.71
C VAL A 213 -4.00 4.43 -6.60
N LEU A 214 -5.11 5.08 -6.99
CA LEU A 214 -5.08 6.15 -7.99
C LEU A 214 -4.93 7.56 -7.41
N GLN A 215 -5.15 7.71 -6.10
CA GLN A 215 -5.09 9.00 -5.41
C GLN A 215 -3.89 9.07 -4.46
N GLY A 216 -3.28 10.26 -4.39
CA GLY A 216 -2.24 10.56 -3.41
C GLY A 216 -2.79 10.80 -2.00
N VAL A 217 -1.90 10.85 -1.01
CA VAL A 217 -2.26 11.17 0.39
C VAL A 217 -2.90 12.55 0.55
N THR A 218 -2.62 13.47 -0.39
CA THR A 218 -3.17 14.83 -0.44
C THR A 218 -4.53 14.93 -1.13
N GLU A 219 -4.96 13.90 -1.84
CA GLU A 219 -6.19 13.88 -2.64
C GLU A 219 -7.24 12.95 -2.05
N VAL A 220 -6.82 11.97 -1.25
CA VAL A 220 -7.71 10.97 -0.68
C VAL A 220 -8.56 11.56 0.46
N HIS A 221 -9.86 11.35 0.38
CA HIS A 221 -10.80 11.78 1.42
C HIS A 221 -10.90 10.78 2.57
N THR A 222 -11.31 11.26 3.75
CA THR A 222 -11.52 10.43 4.95
C THR A 222 -12.57 9.33 4.76
N SER A 223 -13.53 9.52 3.84
CA SER A 223 -14.60 8.58 3.51
C SER A 223 -14.23 7.55 2.44
N ALA A 224 -12.98 7.55 1.95
CA ALA A 224 -12.55 6.66 0.87
C ALA A 224 -12.55 5.19 1.31
N SER A 225 -13.22 4.32 0.55
CA SER A 225 -13.22 2.88 0.78
C SER A 225 -12.02 2.18 0.14
N THR A 226 -11.25 2.90 -0.69
CA THR A 226 -10.00 2.46 -1.31
C THR A 226 -9.04 1.86 -0.28
N ARG A 227 -8.53 0.65 -0.55
CA ARG A 227 -7.53 0.00 0.31
C ARG A 227 -6.14 0.48 -0.08
N VAL A 228 -5.41 0.96 0.92
CA VAL A 228 -4.08 1.54 0.74
C VAL A 228 -3.10 0.85 1.68
N TRP A 229 -1.83 0.86 1.29
CA TRP A 229 -0.74 0.40 2.13
C TRP A 229 -0.35 1.48 3.12
N TRP A 230 -0.30 1.07 4.38
CA TRP A 230 0.19 1.86 5.50
C TRP A 230 1.48 1.26 6.00
N ARG A 231 2.27 2.04 6.73
CA ARG A 231 3.54 1.62 7.34
C ARG A 231 3.60 2.00 8.81
N CYS A 232 3.94 1.02 9.64
CA CYS A 232 3.82 1.18 11.08
C CYS A 232 4.96 2.07 11.59
N PRO A 233 4.71 3.10 12.40
CA PRO A 233 5.79 3.90 12.96
C PRO A 233 6.67 3.06 13.91
N LEU A 234 6.11 2.05 14.58
CA LEU A 234 6.84 1.21 15.54
C LEU A 234 7.55 0.03 14.89
N CYS A 235 6.80 -0.93 14.34
CA CYS A 235 7.39 -2.16 13.81
C CYS A 235 7.82 -2.06 12.35
N ARG A 236 7.55 -0.92 11.68
CA ARG A 236 7.86 -0.65 10.27
C ARG A 236 7.23 -1.63 9.26
N THR A 237 6.45 -2.59 9.73
CA THR A 237 5.72 -3.56 8.90
C THR A 237 4.61 -2.83 8.13
N PRO A 238 4.52 -3.05 6.81
CA PRO A 238 3.43 -2.53 6.02
C PRO A 238 2.17 -3.39 6.19
N TRP A 239 1.00 -2.78 6.06
CA TRP A 239 -0.27 -3.52 5.98
C TRP A 239 -1.27 -2.80 5.08
N LEU A 240 -2.17 -3.58 4.49
CA LEU A 240 -3.25 -3.10 3.65
C LEU A 240 -4.53 -2.92 4.46
N GLU A 241 -5.18 -1.76 4.31
CA GLU A 241 -6.43 -1.41 4.99
C GLU A 241 -7.12 -0.24 4.26
N SER A 242 -8.46 -0.18 4.28
CA SER A 242 -9.18 0.95 3.70
C SER A 242 -9.04 2.22 4.54
N VAL A 243 -9.02 3.38 3.87
CA VAL A 243 -8.93 4.69 4.54
C VAL A 243 -10.09 4.90 5.50
N ALA A 244 -11.33 4.72 5.05
CA ALA A 244 -12.53 4.89 5.86
C ALA A 244 -12.50 4.02 7.13
N SER A 245 -12.19 2.72 7.01
CA SER A 245 -12.16 1.83 8.18
C SER A 245 -11.08 2.24 9.18
N ARG A 246 -9.92 2.71 8.70
CA ARG A 246 -8.83 3.19 9.55
C ARG A 246 -9.19 4.49 10.26
N VAL A 247 -9.80 5.44 9.56
CA VAL A 247 -10.28 6.71 10.12
C VAL A 247 -11.32 6.43 11.22
N THR A 248 -12.32 5.60 10.96
CA THR A 248 -13.33 5.24 11.96
C THR A 248 -12.71 4.59 13.20
N ARG A 249 -11.70 3.71 13.04
CA ARG A 249 -10.99 3.14 14.20
C ARG A 249 -10.24 4.21 15.00
N TYR A 250 -9.59 5.14 14.30
CA TYR A 250 -8.85 6.22 14.93
C TYR A 250 -9.77 7.13 15.75
N GLU A 251 -10.91 7.50 15.18
CA GLU A 251 -11.91 8.34 15.85
C GLU A 251 -12.49 7.65 17.09
N LEU A 252 -12.81 6.36 17.01
CA LEU A 252 -13.27 5.60 18.19
C LEU A 252 -12.19 5.47 19.27
N ALA A 253 -10.93 5.29 18.88
CA ALA A 253 -9.82 5.28 19.84
C ALA A 253 -9.66 6.63 20.54
N LEU A 254 -9.81 7.74 19.81
CA LEU A 254 -9.80 9.09 20.39
C LEU A 254 -10.97 9.31 21.36
N GLN A 255 -12.18 8.86 21.01
CA GLN A 255 -13.35 8.95 21.89
C GLN A 255 -13.13 8.19 23.21
N SER A 256 -12.55 6.97 23.15
CA SER A 256 -12.21 6.18 24.34
C SER A 256 -11.10 6.80 25.20
N LEU A 257 -10.29 7.72 24.66
CA LEU A 257 -9.24 8.39 25.41
C LEU A 257 -9.70 9.71 26.01
N ARG A 258 -10.66 10.40 25.41
CA ARG A 258 -11.29 11.60 26.00
C ARG A 258 -11.95 11.31 27.34
N THR A 259 -12.34 10.07 27.59
CA THR A 259 -12.88 9.60 28.88
C THR A 259 -11.80 9.22 29.90
N SER A 260 -10.51 9.20 29.52
CA SER A 260 -9.37 8.92 30.41
C SER A 260 -8.42 10.11 30.44
N ALA A 261 -8.19 10.72 31.61
CA ALA A 261 -7.49 12.01 31.80
C ALA A 261 -6.00 12.07 31.38
N SER A 262 -5.47 11.10 30.64
CA SER A 262 -4.09 11.10 30.13
C SER A 262 -4.08 11.11 28.60
N ALA A 263 -4.17 12.31 28.03
CA ALA A 263 -4.10 12.55 26.60
C ALA A 263 -2.64 12.54 26.11
N THR A 264 -1.99 11.37 26.16
CA THR A 264 -0.68 11.21 25.51
C THR A 264 -0.85 10.49 24.18
N LEU A 265 -0.72 11.26 23.09
CA LEU A 265 -0.58 10.86 21.68
C LEU A 265 -1.00 9.40 21.37
N ALA A 266 -2.28 9.22 21.06
CA ALA A 266 -2.83 7.98 20.54
C ALA A 266 -2.37 7.74 19.10
N ALA A 267 -1.08 7.49 18.89
CA ALA A 267 -0.58 7.05 17.60
C ALA A 267 -1.13 5.64 17.37
N LEU A 268 -2.22 5.52 16.60
CA LEU A 268 -2.79 4.22 16.27
C LEU A 268 -1.75 3.46 15.43
N VAL A 269 -1.22 2.39 16.02
CA VAL A 269 -0.19 1.54 15.42
C VAL A 269 -0.82 0.62 14.37
N CYS A 270 -0.04 -0.31 13.80
CA CYS A 270 -0.63 -1.33 12.94
C CYS A 270 -1.50 -2.31 13.77
N PRO A 271 -2.49 -2.99 13.15
CA PRO A 271 -3.32 -3.99 13.82
C PRO A 271 -2.52 -5.08 14.57
N ALA A 272 -1.33 -5.44 14.08
CA ALA A 272 -0.49 -6.44 14.73
C ALA A 272 0.17 -5.91 16.02
N CYS A 273 0.54 -4.63 16.07
CA CYS A 273 1.03 -3.99 17.30
C CYS A 273 -0.09 -3.73 18.29
N GLU A 274 -1.28 -3.35 17.80
CA GLU A 274 -2.49 -3.18 18.63
C GLU A 274 -2.85 -4.49 19.35
N ARG A 275 -2.87 -5.62 18.63
CA ARG A 275 -3.09 -6.95 19.22
C ARG A 275 -2.00 -7.38 20.22
N ARG A 276 -0.81 -6.79 20.17
CA ARG A 276 0.26 -7.02 21.15
C ARG A 276 0.16 -6.12 22.39
N GLY A 277 -0.89 -5.29 22.48
CA GLY A 277 -1.06 -4.35 23.59
C GLY A 277 -0.13 -3.12 23.50
N VAL A 278 0.49 -2.87 22.35
CA VAL A 278 1.45 -1.75 22.17
C VAL A 278 0.72 -0.40 22.05
N SER A 279 -0.61 -0.38 22.11
CA SER A 279 -1.41 0.82 22.12
C SER A 279 -1.75 1.20 23.56
N ARG A 280 -0.92 2.04 24.18
CA ARG A 280 -1.25 2.99 25.28
C ARG A 280 0.02 3.46 25.96
N GLY A 281 0.22 4.78 26.01
CA GLY A 281 1.18 5.35 26.95
C GLY A 281 0.68 5.11 28.37
N ALA A 282 1.24 4.11 29.05
CA ALA A 282 1.46 4.10 30.49
C ALA A 282 2.39 2.95 30.84
N ALA A 283 3.52 3.30 31.46
CA ALA A 283 4.28 2.38 32.28
C ALA A 283 3.37 1.87 33.42
N SER A 284 3.22 0.56 33.52
CA SER A 284 3.46 -0.20 34.76
C SER A 284 3.05 -1.65 34.54
N VAL A 285 3.91 -2.54 35.02
CA VAL A 285 3.63 -3.94 35.23
C VAL A 285 2.58 -4.01 36.35
N SER A 286 1.35 -4.35 35.99
CA SER A 286 0.35 -4.85 36.93
C SER A 286 -0.55 -5.80 36.16
N SER A 287 -0.39 -7.08 36.49
CA SER A 287 -1.15 -8.22 36.00
C SER A 287 -2.62 -8.08 36.42
N GLY A 288 -3.42 -7.43 35.57
CA GLY A 288 -4.86 -7.33 35.71
C GLY A 288 -5.48 -6.98 34.35
N PRO A 289 -6.67 -7.49 34.01
CA PRO A 289 -7.24 -7.27 32.69
C PRO A 289 -7.65 -5.80 32.59
N ALA A 290 -6.88 -5.00 31.87
CA ALA A 290 -7.23 -3.62 31.56
C ALA A 290 -8.40 -3.62 30.55
N ALA A 291 -9.61 -3.79 31.08
CA ALA A 291 -10.86 -3.56 30.39
C ALA A 291 -11.00 -2.05 30.14
N ALA A 292 -10.80 -1.63 28.90
CA ALA A 292 -11.32 -0.36 28.42
C ALA A 292 -12.57 -0.63 27.58
N SER A 293 -13.71 -0.49 28.24
CA SER A 293 -15.04 -0.16 27.71
C SER A 293 -15.31 -0.48 26.23
N THR A 294 -15.32 -1.77 25.92
CA THR A 294 -16.22 -2.35 24.92
C THR A 294 -16.73 -3.63 25.58
N GLY A 295 -18.03 -3.92 25.50
CA GLY A 295 -18.56 -5.17 26.04
C GLY A 295 -17.75 -6.39 25.56
N PRO A 296 -17.87 -7.55 26.22
CA PRO A 296 -17.14 -8.75 25.81
C PRO A 296 -17.39 -9.00 24.32
N ARG A 297 -16.32 -9.00 23.51
CA ARG A 297 -16.40 -9.34 22.09
C ARG A 297 -16.84 -10.81 22.02
N ARG A 298 -18.05 -11.06 21.54
CA ARG A 298 -18.64 -12.40 21.49
C ARG A 298 -18.66 -12.92 20.07
N PHE A 299 -18.95 -12.04 19.10
CA PHE A 299 -19.15 -12.40 17.70
C PHE A 299 -18.12 -11.73 16.80
N LEU A 300 -17.92 -12.29 15.60
CA LEU A 300 -16.95 -11.80 14.63
C LEU A 300 -17.18 -10.33 14.27
N ARG A 301 -18.44 -9.88 14.23
CA ARG A 301 -18.79 -8.47 14.00
C ARG A 301 -18.22 -7.51 15.04
N ASP A 302 -18.01 -7.98 16.27
CA ASP A 302 -17.53 -7.15 17.38
C ASP A 302 -16.02 -6.89 17.26
N ASP A 303 -15.28 -7.78 16.59
CA ASP A 303 -13.85 -7.62 16.32
C ASP A 303 -13.60 -7.12 14.90
N ARG A 304 -13.54 -5.79 14.75
CA ARG A 304 -13.26 -5.13 13.46
C ARG A 304 -11.91 -5.52 12.85
N LEU A 305 -10.93 -5.97 13.65
CA LEU A 305 -9.63 -6.39 13.13
C LEU A 305 -9.70 -7.78 12.51
N LEU A 306 -10.42 -8.71 13.14
CA LEU A 306 -10.63 -10.03 12.55
C LEU A 306 -11.60 -9.94 11.38
N LEU A 307 -12.69 -9.19 11.52
CA LEU A 307 -13.70 -9.05 10.47
C LEU A 307 -13.11 -8.57 9.14
N SER A 308 -12.22 -7.58 9.14
CA SER A 308 -11.66 -7.09 7.86
C SER A 308 -10.50 -7.91 7.30
N GLU A 309 -10.09 -8.98 8.00
CA GLU A 309 -9.26 -10.07 7.48
C GLU A 309 -10.10 -11.26 6.97
N ALA A 310 -11.36 -11.40 7.39
CA ALA A 310 -12.21 -12.53 7.01
C ALA A 310 -12.76 -12.37 5.58
N LEU A 311 -12.70 -13.44 4.80
CA LEU A 311 -13.33 -13.57 3.48
C LEU A 311 -14.62 -14.39 3.64
N LEU A 312 -15.68 -13.71 4.09
CA LEU A 312 -16.98 -14.35 4.33
C LEU A 312 -17.69 -14.67 3.02
N ARG A 313 -18.34 -15.83 2.99
CA ARG A 313 -19.31 -16.17 1.93
C ARG A 313 -20.61 -15.41 2.15
N PRO A 314 -21.43 -15.18 1.11
CA PRO A 314 -22.71 -14.48 1.25
C PRO A 314 -23.67 -15.10 2.28
N SER A 315 -23.57 -16.42 2.52
CA SER A 315 -24.38 -17.14 3.51
C SER A 315 -23.88 -17.02 4.96
N GLN A 316 -22.73 -16.37 5.19
CA GLN A 316 -22.11 -16.30 6.50
C GLN A 316 -22.35 -14.93 7.14
N ASP A 317 -23.19 -14.88 8.16
CA ASP A 317 -23.43 -13.66 8.93
C ASP A 317 -22.36 -13.48 10.03
N PRO A 318 -21.55 -12.40 10.01
CA PRO A 318 -20.59 -12.11 11.08
C PRO A 318 -21.23 -11.87 12.46
N ALA A 319 -22.53 -11.60 12.54
CA ALA A 319 -23.26 -11.45 13.79
C ALA A 319 -23.55 -12.78 14.49
N GLU A 320 -23.57 -13.89 13.76
CA GLU A 320 -23.88 -15.23 14.29
C GLU A 320 -22.61 -16.04 14.56
N ILE A 321 -21.49 -15.67 13.94
CA ILE A 321 -20.21 -16.36 14.10
C ILE A 321 -19.57 -15.97 15.43
N SER A 322 -19.60 -16.89 16.40
CA SER A 322 -18.90 -16.71 17.69
C SER A 322 -17.38 -16.67 17.51
N LEU A 323 -16.71 -15.78 18.25
CA LEU A 323 -15.25 -15.64 18.28
C LEU A 323 -14.54 -16.85 18.91
N THR A 324 -15.25 -17.68 19.66
CA THR A 324 -14.72 -18.92 20.25
C THR A 324 -15.08 -20.16 19.45
N SER A 325 -15.75 -20.00 18.30
CA SER A 325 -16.14 -21.13 17.46
C SER A 325 -14.95 -21.76 16.73
N GLU A 326 -15.00 -23.07 16.54
CA GLU A 326 -14.07 -23.81 15.67
C GLU A 326 -14.48 -23.73 14.18
N ALA A 327 -15.34 -22.77 13.82
CA ALA A 327 -15.77 -22.58 12.45
C ALA A 327 -14.59 -22.22 11.55
N MET A 328 -14.40 -22.97 10.47
CA MET A 328 -13.33 -22.75 9.50
C MET A 328 -13.73 -21.64 8.52
N LEU A 329 -12.98 -20.54 8.51
CA LEU A 329 -13.17 -19.42 7.59
C LEU A 329 -11.95 -19.25 6.68
N GLN A 330 -12.16 -18.60 5.54
CA GLN A 330 -11.08 -18.09 4.71
C GLN A 330 -10.65 -16.72 5.21
N TRP A 331 -9.34 -16.50 5.32
CA TRP A 331 -8.75 -15.27 5.82
C TRP A 331 -7.78 -14.71 4.80
N ARG A 332 -7.63 -13.39 4.75
CA ARG A 332 -6.65 -12.69 3.94
C ARG A 332 -5.74 -11.84 4.81
N CYS A 333 -4.45 -12.15 4.80
CA CYS A 333 -3.48 -11.44 5.62
C CYS A 333 -3.28 -10.00 5.15
N ARG A 334 -3.39 -9.02 6.05
CA ARG A 334 -3.16 -7.61 5.71
C ARG A 334 -1.72 -7.30 5.29
N THR A 335 -0.74 -8.07 5.77
CA THR A 335 0.68 -7.79 5.55
C THR A 335 1.17 -8.39 4.24
N CYS A 336 0.83 -9.65 3.96
CA CYS A 336 1.34 -10.36 2.78
C CYS A 336 0.27 -10.71 1.74
N GLN A 337 -1.01 -10.39 1.99
CA GLN A 337 -2.16 -10.69 1.12
C GLN A 337 -2.39 -12.19 0.85
N PHE A 338 -1.69 -13.08 1.56
CA PHE A 338 -1.91 -14.52 1.45
C PHE A 338 -3.29 -14.90 2.01
N GLU A 339 -4.00 -15.70 1.23
CA GLU A 339 -5.29 -16.26 1.60
C GLU A 339 -5.09 -17.65 2.20
N TYR A 340 -5.73 -17.92 3.34
CA TYR A 340 -5.56 -19.18 4.06
C TYR A 340 -6.78 -19.51 4.91
N GLY A 341 -6.99 -20.80 5.13
CA GLY A 341 -8.00 -21.29 6.04
C GLY A 341 -7.50 -21.35 7.49
N ALA A 342 -8.32 -20.90 8.43
CA ALA A 342 -8.10 -21.10 9.87
C ALA A 342 -9.44 -21.04 10.64
N THR A 343 -9.49 -21.64 11.82
CA THR A 343 -10.67 -21.51 12.70
C THR A 343 -10.73 -20.13 13.36
N VAL A 344 -11.93 -19.65 13.66
CA VAL A 344 -12.12 -18.37 14.36
C VAL A 344 -11.45 -18.40 15.74
N ALA A 345 -11.63 -19.50 16.49
CA ALA A 345 -11.00 -19.71 17.79
C ALA A 345 -9.46 -19.63 17.73
N ASN A 346 -8.81 -20.25 16.74
CA ASN A 346 -7.35 -20.15 16.59
C ASN A 346 -6.89 -18.71 16.34
N ARG A 347 -7.66 -17.96 15.55
CA ARG A 347 -7.36 -16.55 15.22
C ARG A 347 -7.58 -15.62 16.40
N PHE A 348 -8.64 -15.83 17.18
CA PHE A 348 -9.01 -14.97 18.30
C PHE A 348 -8.34 -15.38 19.62
N LEU A 349 -8.55 -16.62 20.08
CA LEU A 349 -8.05 -17.09 21.37
C LEU A 349 -6.54 -17.37 21.33
N ARG A 350 -6.07 -18.08 20.29
CA ARG A 350 -4.66 -18.49 20.17
C ARG A 350 -3.77 -17.47 19.46
N HIS A 351 -4.36 -16.38 18.97
CA HIS A 351 -3.65 -15.33 18.23
C HIS A 351 -2.81 -15.88 17.06
N GLU A 352 -3.29 -16.96 16.42
CA GLU A 352 -2.55 -17.62 15.36
C GLU A 352 -2.36 -16.67 14.18
N ARG A 353 -1.11 -16.52 13.75
CA ARG A 353 -0.72 -15.60 12.66
C ARG A 353 -0.77 -16.30 11.31
N CYS A 354 -0.85 -15.50 10.24
CA CYS A 354 -0.81 -15.99 8.86
C CYS A 354 0.38 -16.95 8.64
N PRO A 355 0.15 -18.14 8.07
CA PRO A 355 1.17 -19.18 7.92
C PRO A 355 2.33 -18.76 7.00
N GLN A 356 2.07 -17.92 5.98
CA GLN A 356 3.13 -17.35 5.15
C GLN A 356 4.00 -16.35 5.93
N CYS A 357 3.41 -15.53 6.80
CA CYS A 357 4.15 -14.55 7.61
C CYS A 357 4.93 -15.17 8.77
N THR A 358 4.61 -16.41 9.17
CA THR A 358 5.32 -17.14 10.23
C THR A 358 6.32 -18.17 9.69
N GLY A 359 6.31 -18.43 8.38
CA GLY A 359 7.15 -19.45 7.75
C GLY A 359 6.57 -20.87 7.83
N LYS A 360 5.34 -21.06 8.34
CA LYS A 360 4.65 -22.35 8.31
C LYS A 360 4.37 -22.79 6.86
N GLU A 361 3.90 -21.85 6.03
CA GLU A 361 3.73 -22.07 4.59
C GLU A 361 4.95 -21.52 3.85
N LYS A 362 5.61 -22.33 3.03
CA LYS A 362 6.80 -21.90 2.28
C LYS A 362 6.36 -21.23 0.99
N SER A 363 6.82 -20.01 0.74
CA SER A 363 6.55 -19.30 -0.50
C SER A 363 7.72 -18.42 -0.91
N MET A 364 7.69 -17.93 -2.16
CA MET A 364 8.72 -17.02 -2.66
C MET A 364 8.88 -15.76 -1.78
N MET A 365 7.86 -15.40 -0.99
CA MET A 365 7.86 -14.22 -0.14
C MET A 365 8.57 -14.42 1.20
N ASN A 366 8.86 -15.67 1.59
CA ASN A 366 9.53 -15.96 2.86
C ASN A 366 10.72 -16.94 2.75
N LEU A 367 10.92 -17.59 1.60
CA LEU A 367 12.08 -18.45 1.37
C LEU A 367 13.39 -17.68 1.52
N LEU A 368 14.30 -18.20 2.34
CA LEU A 368 15.58 -17.58 2.67
C LEU A 368 16.42 -17.30 1.42
N VAL A 369 16.45 -18.26 0.49
CA VAL A 369 17.19 -18.18 -0.78
C VAL A 369 16.73 -17.03 -1.67
N ILE A 370 15.45 -16.68 -1.62
CA ILE A 370 14.87 -15.61 -2.46
C ILE A 370 14.96 -14.27 -1.73
N GLN A 371 14.54 -14.23 -0.47
CA GLN A 371 14.42 -12.97 0.27
C GLN A 371 15.78 -12.44 0.76
N ARG A 372 16.71 -13.32 1.14
CA ARG A 372 18.00 -12.97 1.75
C ARG A 372 19.17 -13.75 1.12
N PRO A 373 19.47 -13.50 -0.17
CA PRO A 373 20.62 -14.11 -0.84
C PRO A 373 21.97 -13.73 -0.18
N ASP A 374 22.03 -12.56 0.47
CA ASP A 374 23.17 -12.11 1.28
C ASP A 374 23.43 -13.04 2.47
N VAL A 375 22.37 -13.49 3.15
CA VAL A 375 22.48 -14.44 4.27
C VAL A 375 22.82 -15.83 3.76
N VAL A 376 22.24 -16.25 2.63
CA VAL A 376 22.57 -17.53 1.99
C VAL A 376 24.05 -17.61 1.62
N ALA A 377 24.64 -16.50 1.19
CA ALA A 377 26.07 -16.46 0.91
C ALA A 377 26.92 -16.73 2.16
N GLU A 378 26.44 -16.45 3.37
CA GLU A 378 27.17 -16.73 4.61
C GLU A 378 27.00 -18.18 5.08
N VAL A 379 25.99 -18.92 4.60
CA VAL A 379 25.72 -20.29 5.04
C VAL A 379 26.89 -21.21 4.67
N SER A 380 27.34 -22.01 5.64
CA SER A 380 28.42 -22.97 5.43
C SER A 380 28.07 -23.98 4.35
N ARG A 381 29.08 -24.36 3.54
CA ARG A 381 28.95 -25.34 2.46
C ARG A 381 28.46 -26.73 2.90
N HIS A 382 28.55 -27.02 4.19
CA HIS A 382 28.16 -28.32 4.76
C HIS A 382 26.64 -28.43 4.99
N VAL A 383 25.89 -27.33 4.84
CA VAL A 383 24.42 -27.37 4.80
C VAL A 383 23.99 -27.85 3.42
N SER A 384 23.17 -28.92 3.38
CA SER A 384 22.72 -29.49 2.11
C SER A 384 21.88 -28.48 1.30
N ARG A 385 22.04 -28.50 -0.03
CA ARG A 385 21.26 -27.63 -0.93
C ARG A 385 19.76 -27.87 -0.80
N THR A 386 19.34 -29.11 -0.56
CA THR A 386 17.92 -29.47 -0.36
C THR A 386 17.35 -28.83 0.89
N ARG A 387 18.08 -28.86 2.01
CA ARG A 387 17.67 -28.18 3.24
C ARG A 387 17.59 -26.68 3.00
N LEU A 388 18.62 -26.09 2.41
CA LEU A 388 18.71 -24.66 2.16
C LEU A 388 17.56 -24.11 1.29
N ARG A 389 17.12 -24.88 0.29
CA ARG A 389 15.98 -24.52 -0.57
C ARG A 389 14.64 -24.41 0.16
N HIS A 390 14.50 -25.07 1.30
CA HIS A 390 13.25 -25.10 2.08
C HIS A 390 13.29 -24.25 3.34
N LEU A 391 14.41 -23.59 3.63
CA LEU A 391 14.52 -22.70 4.78
C LEU A 391 13.82 -21.38 4.50
N THR A 392 13.12 -20.86 5.50
CA THR A 392 12.49 -19.55 5.48
C THR A 392 13.31 -18.53 6.29
N VAL A 393 13.05 -17.24 6.06
CA VAL A 393 13.60 -16.14 6.88
C VAL A 393 13.08 -16.16 8.32
N HIS A 394 12.07 -16.98 8.61
CA HIS A 394 11.43 -17.09 9.92
C HIS A 394 11.88 -18.32 10.69
N ASP A 395 12.66 -19.22 10.10
CA ASP A 395 13.04 -20.46 10.75
C ASP A 395 13.97 -20.19 11.94
N ASP A 396 13.61 -20.78 13.08
CA ASP A 396 14.42 -20.79 14.30
C ASP A 396 15.46 -21.92 14.30
N THR A 397 15.74 -22.47 13.11
CA THR A 397 16.73 -23.53 12.93
C THR A 397 18.14 -22.95 12.98
N GLU A 398 18.99 -23.47 13.87
CA GLU A 398 20.40 -23.09 13.92
C GLU A 398 21.16 -23.57 12.68
N LEU A 399 21.95 -22.66 12.11
CA LEU A 399 22.79 -22.89 10.95
C LEU A 399 24.24 -22.46 11.22
N PRO A 400 25.22 -23.23 10.72
CA PRO A 400 26.61 -22.77 10.68
C PRO A 400 26.79 -21.75 9.55
N PHE A 401 27.30 -20.58 9.88
CA PHE A 401 27.66 -19.51 8.97
C PHE A 401 29.17 -19.26 8.97
N VAL A 402 29.66 -18.63 7.91
CA VAL A 402 31.03 -18.14 7.78
C VAL A 402 30.98 -16.64 7.51
N CYS A 403 31.57 -15.86 8.39
CA CYS A 403 31.54 -14.41 8.27
C CYS A 403 32.25 -13.95 7.01
N ARG A 404 31.60 -13.13 6.18
CA ARG A 404 32.24 -12.57 4.97
C ARG A 404 33.25 -11.45 5.26
N THR A 405 33.28 -10.95 6.49
CA THR A 405 34.21 -9.91 6.93
C THR A 405 35.48 -10.52 7.51
N CYS A 406 35.35 -11.32 8.57
CA CYS A 406 36.50 -11.90 9.28
C CYS A 406 36.68 -13.40 9.04
N PHE A 407 35.93 -14.07 8.16
CA PHE A 407 36.09 -15.49 7.82
C PHE A 407 35.96 -16.49 8.99
N SER A 408 35.65 -16.01 10.19
CA SER A 408 35.37 -16.87 11.34
C SER A 408 34.05 -17.61 11.11
N PRO A 409 33.98 -18.90 11.47
CA PRO A 409 32.70 -19.58 11.61
C PRO A 409 31.93 -18.97 12.78
N TYR A 410 30.60 -19.04 12.71
CA TYR A 410 29.69 -18.69 13.80
C TYR A 410 28.35 -19.41 13.59
N ARG A 411 27.55 -19.55 14.65
CA ARG A 411 26.26 -20.26 14.62
C ARG A 411 25.14 -19.33 15.08
N MET A 412 24.03 -19.30 14.34
CA MET A 412 22.83 -18.54 14.69
C MET A 412 21.61 -19.17 14.02
N THR A 413 20.40 -18.79 14.43
CA THR A 413 19.20 -19.14 13.67
C THR A 413 19.09 -18.31 12.39
N ALA A 414 18.45 -18.86 11.36
CA ALA A 414 18.14 -18.11 10.13
C ALA A 414 17.36 -16.83 10.45
N ARG A 415 16.37 -16.91 11.35
CA ARG A 415 15.61 -15.76 11.85
C ARG A 415 16.49 -14.70 12.48
N ALA A 416 17.34 -15.06 13.44
CA ALA A 416 18.21 -14.10 14.13
C ALA A 416 19.16 -13.40 13.14
N ARG A 417 19.74 -14.15 12.20
CA ARG A 417 20.59 -13.58 11.17
C ARG A 417 19.83 -12.64 10.22
N CYS A 418 18.59 -12.98 9.89
CA CYS A 418 17.73 -12.14 9.07
C CYS A 418 17.28 -10.86 9.78
N ALA A 419 17.18 -10.85 11.11
CA ALA A 419 16.90 -9.65 11.89
C ALA A 419 18.05 -8.63 11.82
N VAL A 420 19.28 -9.09 11.62
CA VAL A 420 20.44 -8.21 11.39
C VAL A 420 20.35 -7.57 9.99
N PRO A 421 20.48 -6.23 9.88
CA PRO A 421 20.43 -5.52 8.60
C PRO A 421 21.46 -6.02 7.58
N ARG A 422 21.15 -5.82 6.29
CA ARG A 422 22.05 -6.18 5.19
C ARG A 422 23.38 -5.43 5.32
N GLY A 423 24.48 -6.11 5.05
CA GLY A 423 25.84 -5.54 5.13
C GLY A 423 26.42 -5.42 6.54
N VAL A 424 25.63 -5.67 7.60
CA VAL A 424 26.14 -5.71 8.97
C VAL A 424 26.59 -7.15 9.29
N PRO A 425 27.85 -7.35 9.75
CA PRO A 425 28.32 -8.67 10.13
C PRO A 425 27.61 -9.12 11.41
N ALA A 426 27.08 -10.35 11.40
CA ALA A 426 26.38 -10.92 12.54
C ALA A 426 27.28 -11.77 13.46
N CYS A 427 28.52 -12.04 13.05
CA CYS A 427 29.43 -12.82 13.88
C CYS A 427 29.87 -12.04 15.13
N SER A 428 30.00 -12.74 16.25
CA SER A 428 30.39 -12.18 17.54
C SER A 428 31.71 -11.39 17.47
N LYS A 429 32.73 -11.94 16.80
CA LYS A 429 34.05 -11.27 16.65
C LYS A 429 33.96 -9.88 15.99
N CYS A 430 33.26 -9.78 14.85
CA CYS A 430 33.11 -8.48 14.18
C CYS A 430 32.18 -7.55 14.93
N PHE A 431 31.13 -8.10 15.54
CA PHE A 431 30.19 -7.32 16.34
C PHE A 431 30.90 -6.67 17.54
N LEU A 432 31.65 -7.47 18.33
CA LEU A 432 32.42 -7.01 19.49
C LEU A 432 33.50 -5.98 19.11
N THR A 433 34.21 -6.22 18.00
CA THR A 433 35.19 -5.24 17.53
C THR A 433 34.52 -3.92 17.15
N GLY A 434 33.37 -3.99 16.46
CA GLY A 434 32.60 -2.81 16.08
C GLY A 434 32.12 -2.03 17.30
N THR A 435 31.58 -2.71 18.31
CA THR A 435 31.08 -2.06 19.54
C THR A 435 32.21 -1.42 20.35
N GLN A 436 33.36 -2.09 20.49
CA GLN A 436 34.53 -1.52 21.17
C GLN A 436 35.00 -0.22 20.53
N VAL A 437 35.13 -0.17 19.19
CA VAL A 437 35.57 1.06 18.52
C VAL A 437 34.55 2.18 18.63
N LEU A 438 33.25 1.85 18.59
CA LEU A 438 32.20 2.85 18.79
C LEU A 438 32.19 3.39 20.22
N ALA A 439 32.40 2.54 21.22
CA ALA A 439 32.51 2.94 22.62
C ALA A 439 33.72 3.85 22.86
N GLU A 440 34.91 3.49 22.36
CA GLU A 440 36.11 4.33 22.37
C GLU A 440 35.84 5.71 21.74
N ALA A 441 35.15 5.72 20.59
CA ALA A 441 34.80 6.96 19.90
C ALA A 441 33.81 7.80 20.73
N HIS A 442 32.78 7.21 21.33
CA HIS A 442 31.83 7.91 22.20
C HIS A 442 32.50 8.52 23.44
N GLN A 443 33.47 7.82 24.04
CA GLN A 443 34.24 8.35 25.16
C GLN A 443 35.06 9.58 24.75
N GLN A 444 35.71 9.54 23.59
CA GLN A 444 36.44 10.70 23.05
C GLN A 444 35.52 11.88 22.71
N MET A 445 34.30 11.60 22.26
CA MET A 445 33.28 12.63 22.01
C MET A 445 32.88 13.35 23.28
N ARG A 446 32.63 12.61 24.37
CA ARG A 446 32.33 13.17 25.70
C ARG A 446 33.47 14.06 26.20
N GLN A 447 34.71 13.65 25.99
CA GLN A 447 35.89 14.44 26.39
C GLN A 447 36.10 15.70 25.55
N LYS A 448 35.61 15.74 24.31
CA LYS A 448 35.86 16.85 23.36
C LYS A 448 34.62 17.71 23.04
N GLY A 449 33.48 17.46 23.71
CA GLY A 449 32.24 18.24 23.52
C GLY A 449 31.63 18.14 22.11
N ALA A 450 31.94 17.10 21.34
CA ALA A 450 31.49 16.98 19.95
C ALA A 450 30.13 16.26 19.85
N GLN A 451 29.31 16.61 18.85
CA GLN A 451 27.98 16.02 18.63
C GLN A 451 27.94 14.86 17.61
N HIS A 452 28.93 14.74 16.72
CA HIS A 452 28.96 13.71 15.68
C HIS A 452 30.29 12.94 15.55
N LEU A 453 30.23 11.63 15.26
CA LEU A 453 31.42 10.77 15.08
C LEU A 453 32.36 11.35 14.01
N THR A 454 33.62 11.59 14.38
CA THR A 454 34.63 12.13 13.46
C THR A 454 34.94 11.16 12.31
N ALA A 455 35.28 11.69 11.13
CA ALA A 455 35.73 10.89 9.99
C ALA A 455 36.95 10.01 10.32
N ARG A 456 37.76 10.40 11.32
CA ARG A 456 38.90 9.61 11.83
C ARG A 456 38.44 8.36 12.58
N ALA A 457 37.40 8.47 13.42
CA ALA A 457 36.83 7.31 14.13
C ALA A 457 36.23 6.29 13.15
N ARG A 458 35.49 6.76 12.13
CA ARG A 458 34.96 5.88 11.08
C ARG A 458 36.05 5.12 10.32
N ARG A 459 37.16 5.80 9.99
CA ARG A 459 38.32 5.18 9.34
C ARG A 459 38.99 4.13 10.24
N ARG A 460 39.07 4.35 11.56
CA ARG A 460 39.61 3.37 12.51
C ARG A 460 38.77 2.11 12.61
N VAL A 461 37.43 2.22 12.61
CA VAL A 461 36.53 1.06 12.53
C VAL A 461 36.87 0.23 11.29
N GLN A 462 36.89 0.87 10.12
CA GLN A 462 37.20 0.21 8.85
C GLN A 462 38.60 -0.45 8.86
N GLN A 463 39.60 0.21 9.43
CA GLN A 463 40.95 -0.35 9.57
C GLN A 463 41.00 -1.58 10.48
N LYS A 464 40.39 -1.56 11.68
CA LYS A 464 40.33 -2.73 12.57
C LYS A 464 39.56 -3.89 11.89
N THR A 465 38.49 -3.58 11.16
CA THR A 465 37.75 -4.56 10.35
C THR A 465 38.63 -5.18 9.25
N LEU A 466 39.42 -4.37 8.54
CA LEU A 466 40.35 -4.83 7.51
C LEU A 466 41.49 -5.67 8.09
N GLN A 467 42.02 -5.31 9.27
CA GLN A 467 43.04 -6.10 9.98
C GLN A 467 42.49 -7.49 10.37
N LEU A 468 41.29 -7.55 10.95
CA LEU A 468 40.62 -8.82 11.24
C LEU A 468 40.36 -9.64 9.98
N SER A 469 39.99 -8.99 8.88
CA SER A 469 39.79 -9.64 7.59
C SER A 469 41.09 -10.26 7.08
N ARG A 470 42.18 -9.50 7.07
CA ARG A 470 43.50 -9.96 6.62
C ARG A 470 44.03 -11.09 7.49
N SER A 471 43.91 -10.96 8.81
CA SER A 471 44.38 -11.95 9.77
C SER A 471 43.71 -13.32 9.59
N ASN A 472 42.43 -13.35 9.22
CA ASN A 472 41.67 -14.59 9.05
C ASN A 472 41.61 -15.12 7.59
N ARG A 473 42.24 -14.43 6.64
CA ARG A 473 42.36 -14.88 5.24
C ARG A 473 43.65 -15.66 4.97
N SER A 474 44.51 -15.88 5.97
CA SER A 474 45.68 -16.74 5.77
C SER A 474 45.24 -18.15 5.40
N ALA A 475 46.04 -18.83 4.55
CA ALA A 475 45.74 -20.20 4.12
C ALA A 475 45.53 -21.14 5.32
N ASP A 476 46.37 -20.99 6.35
CA ASP A 476 46.31 -21.79 7.58
C ASP A 476 45.00 -21.60 8.34
N ARG A 477 44.54 -20.35 8.48
CA ARG A 477 43.27 -20.08 9.19
C ARG A 477 42.06 -20.50 8.37
N LEU A 478 42.10 -20.39 7.05
CA LEU A 478 41.04 -20.93 6.19
C LEU A 478 40.99 -22.46 6.27
N ALA A 479 42.15 -23.14 6.35
CA ALA A 479 42.23 -24.57 6.57
C ALA A 479 41.70 -24.97 7.95
N ALA A 480 42.06 -24.22 9.00
CA ALA A 480 41.54 -24.42 10.36
C ALA A 480 40.01 -24.27 10.42
N THR A 481 39.46 -23.18 9.87
CA THR A 481 38.01 -22.99 9.76
C THR A 481 37.33 -24.11 8.97
N ALA A 482 37.97 -24.59 7.89
CA ALA A 482 37.43 -25.70 7.11
C ALA A 482 37.40 -27.01 7.92
N ASN A 483 38.39 -27.23 8.79
CA ASN A 483 38.42 -28.38 9.70
C ASN A 483 37.35 -28.25 10.79
N GLU A 484 37.24 -27.10 11.47
CA GLU A 484 36.19 -26.83 12.47
C GLU A 484 34.78 -27.12 11.90
N LEU A 485 34.51 -26.66 10.67
CA LEU A 485 33.23 -26.89 10.01
C LEU A 485 32.98 -28.37 9.63
N ARG A 486 34.04 -29.17 9.43
CA ARG A 486 33.94 -30.62 9.15
C ARG A 486 33.65 -31.42 10.41
N HIS A 487 34.23 -31.04 11.55
CA HIS A 487 34.01 -31.73 12.82
C HIS A 487 32.58 -31.59 13.35
N ARG A 488 31.80 -30.63 12.82
CA ARG A 488 30.38 -30.45 13.14
C ARG A 488 30.11 -30.32 14.64
N ASP A 489 31.06 -29.79 15.43
CA ASP A 489 30.89 -29.61 16.87
C ASP A 489 29.66 -28.74 17.14
N GLY A 490 28.54 -29.41 17.43
CA GLY A 490 27.25 -28.79 17.69
C GLY A 490 27.13 -28.31 19.14
N ALA A 491 28.06 -28.75 19.99
CA ALA A 491 28.08 -28.44 21.42
C ALA A 491 28.85 -27.14 21.75
N LEU A 492 29.80 -26.72 20.91
CA LEU A 492 30.56 -25.49 21.12
C LEU A 492 29.77 -24.29 20.56
N LYS A 493 29.15 -23.56 21.49
CA LYS A 493 28.49 -22.27 21.24
C LYS A 493 29.47 -21.17 21.62
N ASP A 494 30.09 -20.53 20.63
CA ASP A 494 30.87 -19.29 20.80
C ASP A 494 29.96 -18.07 20.93
#